data_AF-A0A7C5XBY1-F1
#
_entry.id   AF-A0A7C5XBY1-F1
#
_cell.length_a   1.000
_cell.length_b   1.000
_cell.length_c   1.000
_cell.angle_alpha   90.00
_cell.angle_beta   90.00
_cell.angle_gamma   90.00
#
_symmetry.space_group_name_H-M   'P 1'
#
loop_
_entity.id
_entity.type
_entity.pdbx_description
1 polymer ?
#
loop_
_entity_poly.entity_id
_entity_poly.type
_entity_poly.pdbx_seq_one_letter_code
_entity_poly.pdbx_strand_id
1 'polypeptide(L)'
;MSVQETSIYTLEIIYRGIHQRHLARNLARGIVYAARMEGNVALSYQRYGDDPERDGVPAKYFVVIAKGASEEVLDAEAARVEPDYVDVSIVLDDTILKGVESWAWQGIQPVHLKLRANGLLIVVSRRSPEELLKFIPIKDSPYTLVVVQGDRSIGDFWTFPDDGTLERVLGAIARVVPNVLGLDGVRKYLSSLDKPDERVNRALEAYQSLVKMREVRPGEGLPYKYEQPHLPGWKDMMIGGAIPGLRPNQRNPYFTGGTAKHYRPVINFDKCIKCSLCWEYCPDSVFDVTSDGYFNPALAYCKGCGICAEVCPVPDTIIMVDEMEFEDGYGKFIDEYRYWRENREAYRKWFESLLPKAQIISVRKR
;
A
#
# COMPACT_ATOMS: atom_id res chain seq x y z
N MET A 1 -16.20 15.50 39.78
CA MET A 1 -15.64 14.56 38.78
C MET A 1 -16.05 15.09 37.42
N SER A 2 -15.13 15.68 36.66
CA SER A 2 -15.47 16.15 35.30
C SER A 2 -15.79 14.93 34.46
N VAL A 3 -17.00 14.86 33.92
CA VAL A 3 -17.36 13.86 32.92
C VAL A 3 -16.43 14.10 31.73
N GLN A 4 -15.46 13.19 31.51
CA GLN A 4 -14.66 13.22 30.31
C GLN A 4 -15.62 13.01 29.14
N GLU A 5 -15.72 14.00 28.26
CA GLU A 5 -16.54 13.91 27.06
C GLU A 5 -16.05 12.72 26.22
N THR A 6 -16.96 11.81 25.89
CA THR A 6 -16.61 10.59 25.16
C THR A 6 -16.13 10.94 23.76
N SER A 7 -14.91 10.52 23.42
CA SER A 7 -14.32 10.76 22.09
C SER A 7 -13.92 9.43 21.45
N ILE A 8 -14.40 9.20 20.22
CA ILE A 8 -14.06 8.02 19.42
C ILE A 8 -13.09 8.43 18.32
N TYR A 9 -12.01 7.67 18.18
CA TYR A 9 -11.02 7.82 17.13
C TYR A 9 -10.90 6.53 16.34
N THR A 10 -10.90 6.64 15.03
CA THR A 10 -10.79 5.51 14.11
C THR A 10 -9.55 5.66 13.25
N LEU A 11 -8.75 4.60 13.18
CA LEU A 11 -7.54 4.54 12.38
C LEU A 11 -7.70 3.42 11.35
N GLU A 12 -7.18 3.62 10.14
CA GLU A 12 -6.93 2.53 9.20
C GLU A 12 -5.43 2.30 9.01
N ILE A 13 -5.05 1.04 8.85
CA ILE A 13 -3.70 0.61 8.49
C ILE A 13 -3.80 -0.09 7.14
N ILE A 14 -3.20 0.51 6.12
CA ILE A 14 -3.14 0.02 4.75
C ILE A 14 -1.77 -0.62 4.54
N TYR A 15 -1.78 -1.88 4.12
CA TYR A 15 -0.59 -2.72 4.04
C TYR A 15 -0.65 -3.66 2.85
N ARG A 16 0.47 -4.31 2.56
CA ARG A 16 0.58 -5.34 1.52
C ARG A 16 0.14 -6.69 2.07
N GLY A 17 -0.90 -7.27 1.48
CA GLY A 17 -1.37 -8.63 1.81
C GLY A 17 -0.22 -9.64 1.72
N ILE A 18 -0.21 -10.59 2.64
CA ILE A 18 0.88 -11.56 2.86
C ILE A 18 2.20 -10.89 3.33
N HIS A 19 2.78 -9.98 2.55
CA HIS A 19 4.12 -9.39 2.79
C HIS A 19 4.22 -8.59 4.09
N GLN A 20 3.13 -7.94 4.49
CA GLN A 20 3.05 -7.07 5.67
C GLN A 20 1.97 -7.51 6.66
N ARG A 21 1.37 -8.68 6.47
CA ARG A 21 0.26 -9.18 7.31
C ARG A 21 0.59 -9.18 8.80
N HIS A 22 1.76 -9.73 9.13
CA HIS A 22 2.20 -9.81 10.52
C HIS A 22 2.48 -8.44 11.10
N LEU A 23 3.10 -7.54 10.33
CA LEU A 23 3.34 -6.15 10.73
C LEU A 23 2.03 -5.44 11.03
N ALA A 24 1.08 -5.46 10.08
CA ALA A 24 -0.17 -4.74 10.19
C ALA A 24 -1.03 -5.26 11.36
N ARG A 25 -1.11 -6.58 11.53
CA ARG A 25 -1.80 -7.20 12.67
C ARG A 25 -1.13 -6.82 14.00
N ASN A 26 0.20 -6.88 14.08
CA ASN A 26 0.93 -6.58 15.31
C ASN A 26 0.85 -5.08 15.63
N LEU A 27 0.87 -4.21 14.63
CA LEU A 27 0.66 -2.77 14.77
C LEU A 27 -0.75 -2.46 15.27
N ALA A 28 -1.78 -3.04 14.63
CA ALA A 28 -3.16 -2.88 15.07
C ALA A 28 -3.35 -3.32 16.53
N ARG A 29 -2.80 -4.48 16.90
CA ARG A 29 -2.78 -4.97 18.29
C ARG A 29 -2.01 -4.04 19.21
N GLY A 30 -0.84 -3.54 18.78
CA GLY A 30 0.00 -2.66 19.57
C GLY A 30 -0.69 -1.34 19.90
N ILE A 31 -1.38 -0.74 18.92
CA ILE A 31 -2.20 0.46 19.15
C ILE A 31 -3.31 0.18 20.17
N VAL A 32 -4.04 -0.95 20.02
CA VAL A 32 -5.10 -1.35 20.96
C VAL A 32 -4.56 -1.56 22.37
N TYR A 33 -3.48 -2.31 22.54
CA TYR A 33 -2.92 -2.58 23.87
C TYR A 33 -2.36 -1.32 24.51
N ALA A 34 -1.62 -0.50 23.77
CA ALA A 34 -1.11 0.77 24.27
C ALA A 34 -2.25 1.70 24.72
N ALA A 35 -3.34 1.80 23.94
CA ALA A 35 -4.52 2.58 24.33
C ALA A 35 -5.21 2.02 25.60
N ARG A 36 -5.33 0.69 25.71
CA ARG A 36 -5.89 0.02 26.91
C ARG A 36 -5.02 0.21 28.15
N MET A 37 -3.70 0.24 28.01
CA MET A 37 -2.76 0.52 29.10
C MET A 37 -2.81 1.97 29.61
N GLU A 38 -3.48 2.86 28.87
CA GLU A 38 -3.85 4.22 29.27
C GLU A 38 -5.28 4.32 29.84
N GLY A 39 -5.98 3.19 29.98
CA GLY A 39 -7.35 3.13 30.51
C GLY A 39 -8.44 3.42 29.49
N ASN A 40 -8.11 3.50 28.19
CA ASN A 40 -9.10 3.64 27.13
C ASN A 40 -9.65 2.29 26.69
N VAL A 41 -10.81 2.30 26.04
CA VAL A 41 -11.35 1.10 25.39
C VAL A 41 -10.93 1.11 23.93
N ALA A 42 -10.47 -0.02 23.42
CA ALA A 42 -10.07 -0.13 22.03
C ALA A 42 -10.28 -1.54 21.46
N LEU A 43 -10.52 -1.62 20.15
CA LEU A 43 -10.53 -2.85 19.38
C LEU A 43 -9.85 -2.67 18.04
N SER A 44 -9.54 -3.79 17.39
CA SER A 44 -9.11 -3.80 15.99
C SER A 44 -9.74 -4.98 15.25
N TYR A 45 -9.97 -4.79 13.95
CA TYR A 45 -10.50 -5.80 13.06
C TYR A 45 -9.92 -5.63 11.66
N GLN A 46 -9.82 -6.74 10.93
CA GLN A 46 -9.40 -6.72 9.53
C GLN A 46 -10.62 -6.41 8.65
N ARG A 47 -10.40 -5.71 7.53
CA ARG A 47 -11.43 -5.58 6.52
C ARG A 47 -11.79 -6.95 5.95
N TYR A 48 -13.04 -7.36 6.15
CA TYR A 48 -13.51 -8.69 5.75
C TYR A 48 -13.28 -9.01 4.26
N GLY A 49 -13.49 -8.02 3.37
CA GLY A 49 -13.33 -8.20 1.93
C GLY A 49 -11.89 -8.46 1.45
N ASP A 50 -10.88 -8.30 2.33
CA ASP A 50 -9.50 -8.63 1.99
C ASP A 50 -9.11 -10.05 2.40
N ASP A 51 -9.96 -10.78 3.13
CA ASP A 51 -9.71 -12.16 3.52
C ASP A 51 -10.31 -13.16 2.50
N PRO A 52 -9.58 -14.22 2.11
CA PRO A 52 -8.16 -14.46 2.39
C PRO A 52 -7.24 -13.51 1.62
N GLU A 53 -6.21 -12.99 2.31
CA GLU A 53 -5.23 -12.08 1.72
C GLU A 53 -4.53 -12.69 0.49
N ARG A 54 -4.05 -11.82 -0.39
CA ARG A 54 -3.34 -12.17 -1.63
C ARG A 54 -1.99 -11.46 -1.67
N ASP A 55 -1.04 -12.10 -2.35
CA ASP A 55 0.33 -11.60 -2.53
C ASP A 55 0.32 -10.16 -3.08
N GLY A 56 0.86 -9.23 -2.28
CA GLY A 56 1.04 -7.82 -2.64
C GLY A 56 -0.24 -6.98 -2.73
N VAL A 57 -1.42 -7.60 -2.80
CA VAL A 57 -2.71 -6.89 -2.91
C VAL A 57 -2.92 -6.03 -1.65
N PRO A 58 -3.20 -4.73 -1.79
CA PRO A 58 -3.46 -3.87 -0.64
C PRO A 58 -4.61 -4.36 0.23
N ALA A 59 -4.36 -4.45 1.53
CA ALA A 59 -5.33 -4.86 2.55
C ALA A 59 -5.43 -3.82 3.67
N LYS A 60 -6.48 -3.90 4.48
CA LYS A 60 -6.73 -2.96 5.59
C LYS A 60 -7.00 -3.63 6.94
N TYR A 61 -6.42 -3.05 7.98
CA TYR A 61 -6.86 -3.19 9.37
C TYR A 61 -7.51 -1.87 9.82
N PHE A 62 -8.51 -1.97 10.68
CA PHE A 62 -9.09 -0.84 11.38
C PHE A 62 -8.82 -0.95 12.87
N VAL A 63 -8.61 0.19 13.51
CA VAL A 63 -8.47 0.33 14.96
C VAL A 63 -9.42 1.40 15.43
N VAL A 64 -10.20 1.10 16.47
CA VAL A 64 -11.12 2.05 17.09
C VAL A 64 -10.70 2.23 18.54
N ILE A 65 -10.53 3.48 18.97
CA ILE A 65 -10.19 3.88 20.33
C ILE A 65 -11.27 4.80 20.86
N ALA A 66 -11.96 4.40 21.92
CA ALA A 66 -12.95 5.19 22.63
C ALA A 66 -12.38 5.63 24.00
N LYS A 67 -12.25 6.94 24.21
CA LYS A 67 -11.78 7.52 25.48
C LYS A 67 -12.98 7.96 26.33
N GLY A 68 -12.92 7.69 27.64
CA GLY A 68 -14.01 8.01 28.55
C GLY A 68 -15.31 7.28 28.24
N ALA A 69 -15.24 6.06 27.69
CA ALA A 69 -16.39 5.25 27.27
C ALA A 69 -16.38 3.86 27.93
N SER A 70 -17.53 3.19 27.95
CA SER A 70 -17.64 1.75 28.27
C SER A 70 -17.39 0.88 27.03
N GLU A 71 -17.20 -0.43 27.24
CA GLU A 71 -17.01 -1.40 26.13
C GLU A 71 -18.20 -1.49 25.18
N GLU A 72 -19.42 -1.20 25.64
CA GLU A 72 -20.65 -1.26 24.83
C GLU A 72 -20.60 -0.34 23.60
N VAL A 73 -19.83 0.76 23.66
CA VAL A 73 -19.65 1.68 22.52
C VAL A 73 -18.95 0.98 21.34
N LEU A 74 -18.16 -0.05 21.63
CA LEU A 74 -17.44 -0.79 20.61
C LEU A 74 -18.29 -1.81 19.86
N ASP A 75 -19.43 -2.25 20.39
CA ASP A 75 -20.27 -3.27 19.73
C ASP A 75 -20.81 -2.77 18.39
N ALA A 76 -21.22 -1.49 18.32
CA ALA A 76 -21.67 -0.87 17.09
C ALA A 76 -20.54 -0.74 16.06
N GLU A 77 -19.31 -0.52 16.50
CA GLU A 77 -18.13 -0.41 15.64
C GLU A 77 -17.64 -1.77 15.16
N ALA A 78 -17.73 -2.81 16.01
CA ALA A 78 -17.40 -4.19 15.68
C ALA A 78 -18.35 -4.80 14.64
N ALA A 79 -19.58 -4.29 14.54
CA ALA A 79 -20.57 -4.72 13.55
C ALA A 79 -20.34 -4.14 12.14
N ARG A 80 -19.42 -3.18 11.98
CA ARG A 80 -19.14 -2.54 10.70
C ARG A 80 -18.10 -3.33 9.90
N VAL A 81 -18.31 -3.40 8.58
CA VAL A 81 -17.33 -4.00 7.65
C VAL A 81 -16.14 -3.07 7.45
N GLU A 82 -16.41 -1.78 7.36
CA GLU A 82 -15.44 -0.70 7.33
C GLU A 82 -16.05 0.53 8.02
N PRO A 83 -15.23 1.40 8.65
CA PRO A 83 -15.71 2.68 9.17
C PRO A 83 -16.08 3.64 8.04
N ASP A 84 -16.98 4.60 8.30
CA ASP A 84 -17.37 5.62 7.31
C ASP A 84 -16.26 6.66 7.08
N TYR A 85 -15.52 6.96 8.15
CA TYR A 85 -14.39 7.89 8.14
C TYR A 85 -13.29 7.41 9.09
N VAL A 86 -12.09 7.95 8.91
CA VAL A 86 -10.93 7.73 9.78
C VAL A 86 -10.27 9.06 10.15
N ASP A 87 -9.74 9.12 11.36
CA ASP A 87 -8.91 10.20 11.90
C ASP A 87 -7.47 10.11 11.39
N VAL A 88 -6.97 8.87 11.26
CA VAL A 88 -5.60 8.55 10.84
C VAL A 88 -5.64 7.43 9.82
N SER A 89 -4.96 7.63 8.69
CA SER A 89 -4.70 6.58 7.71
C SER A 89 -3.20 6.30 7.68
N ILE A 90 -2.81 5.05 7.93
CA ILE A 90 -1.41 4.62 8.06
C ILE A 90 -1.07 3.73 6.88
N VAL A 91 -0.09 4.11 6.07
CA VAL A 91 0.37 3.39 4.88
C VAL A 91 1.76 2.81 5.15
N LEU A 92 1.87 1.48 5.21
CA LEU A 92 3.11 0.78 5.56
C LEU A 92 4.09 0.60 4.38
N ASP A 93 3.66 0.90 3.17
CA ASP A 93 4.44 0.83 1.93
C ASP A 93 4.02 1.97 1.00
N ASP A 94 4.97 2.85 0.67
CA ASP A 94 4.72 4.06 -0.11
C ASP A 94 4.22 3.79 -1.55
N THR A 95 4.47 2.61 -2.11
CA THR A 95 3.93 2.26 -3.43
C THR A 95 2.40 2.14 -3.44
N ILE A 96 1.77 1.92 -2.28
CA ILE A 96 0.31 1.88 -2.13
C ILE A 96 -0.33 3.26 -2.40
N LEU A 97 0.44 4.36 -2.30
CA LEU A 97 -0.06 5.70 -2.64
C LEU A 97 -0.58 5.77 -4.09
N LYS A 98 -0.12 4.87 -4.97
CA LYS A 98 -0.54 4.74 -6.37
C LYS A 98 -1.85 3.98 -6.57
N GLY A 99 -2.50 3.57 -5.47
CA GLY A 99 -3.85 3.01 -5.47
C GLY A 99 -4.03 1.84 -4.50
N VAL A 100 -5.23 1.76 -3.91
CA VAL A 100 -5.69 0.65 -3.07
C VAL A 100 -6.80 -0.07 -3.82
N GLU A 101 -6.49 -1.21 -4.41
CA GLU A 101 -7.48 -2.08 -5.06
C GLU A 101 -7.75 -3.30 -4.18
N SER A 102 -8.93 -3.35 -3.55
CA SER A 102 -9.36 -4.52 -2.79
C SER A 102 -9.71 -5.67 -3.73
N TRP A 103 -9.41 -6.90 -3.32
CA TRP A 103 -9.83 -8.11 -4.03
C TRP A 103 -11.36 -8.26 -4.07
N ALA A 104 -12.10 -7.63 -3.14
CA ALA A 104 -13.57 -7.60 -3.12
C ALA A 104 -14.21 -6.58 -4.10
N TRP A 105 -13.46 -6.11 -5.10
CA TRP A 105 -13.95 -5.25 -6.18
C TRP A 105 -14.57 -3.91 -5.70
N GLN A 106 -13.72 -3.05 -5.13
CA GLN A 106 -14.12 -1.69 -4.71
C GLN A 106 -13.51 -0.58 -5.59
N GLY A 107 -12.89 -0.95 -6.71
CA GLY A 107 -12.12 -0.05 -7.58
C GLY A 107 -10.80 0.38 -6.95
N ILE A 108 -10.04 1.20 -7.68
CA ILE A 108 -8.75 1.71 -7.22
C ILE A 108 -8.99 2.99 -6.39
N GLN A 109 -8.89 2.84 -5.07
CA GLN A 109 -9.15 3.91 -4.11
C GLN A 109 -7.86 4.68 -3.76
N PRO A 110 -7.93 6.01 -3.53
CA PRO A 110 -6.85 6.72 -2.87
C PRO A 110 -6.74 6.29 -1.41
N VAL A 111 -5.52 6.28 -0.88
CA VAL A 111 -5.25 5.95 0.53
C VAL A 111 -5.96 6.86 1.52
N HIS A 112 -6.29 8.09 1.13
CA HIS A 112 -6.97 9.07 1.99
C HIS A 112 -8.48 9.14 1.75
N LEU A 113 -9.09 8.16 1.03
CA LEU A 113 -10.51 8.20 0.65
C LEU A 113 -11.42 8.49 1.85
N LYS A 114 -11.21 7.76 2.95
CA LYS A 114 -12.01 7.87 4.19
C LYS A 114 -11.43 8.84 5.21
N LEU A 115 -10.30 9.47 4.92
CA LEU A 115 -9.66 10.42 5.84
C LEU A 115 -10.54 11.65 6.00
N ARG A 116 -10.89 12.01 7.24
CA ARG A 116 -11.66 13.21 7.54
C ARG A 116 -10.85 14.49 7.31
N ALA A 117 -11.53 15.63 7.27
CA ALA A 117 -10.87 16.94 7.23
C ALA A 117 -9.94 17.13 8.44
N ASN A 118 -8.75 17.67 8.21
CA ASN A 118 -7.66 17.80 9.18
C ASN A 118 -7.17 16.47 9.76
N GLY A 119 -7.47 15.34 9.11
CA GLY A 119 -6.93 14.04 9.47
C GLY A 119 -5.43 13.90 9.15
N LEU A 120 -4.86 12.78 9.56
CA LEU A 120 -3.44 12.48 9.35
C LEU A 120 -3.25 11.31 8.40
N LEU A 121 -2.43 11.51 7.36
CA LEU A 121 -1.97 10.44 6.48
C LEU A 121 -0.51 10.13 6.86
N ILE A 122 -0.30 9.02 7.54
CA ILE A 122 1.03 8.54 7.96
C ILE A 122 1.55 7.58 6.89
N VAL A 123 2.76 7.79 6.37
CA VAL A 123 3.39 6.93 5.36
C VAL A 123 4.79 6.53 5.81
N VAL A 124 5.11 5.24 5.76
CA VAL A 124 6.49 4.75 5.94
C VAL A 124 7.24 4.89 4.63
N SER A 125 8.25 5.75 4.57
CA SER A 125 9.05 5.98 3.36
C SER A 125 10.39 6.64 3.65
N ARG A 126 11.34 6.49 2.72
CA ARG A 126 12.59 7.28 2.65
C ARG A 126 12.38 8.65 1.98
N ARG A 127 11.30 8.81 1.21
CA ARG A 127 11.02 10.01 0.39
C ARG A 127 10.50 11.16 1.25
N SER A 128 10.62 12.39 0.77
CA SER A 128 10.05 13.56 1.44
C SER A 128 8.52 13.64 1.23
N PRO A 129 7.80 14.37 2.09
CA PRO A 129 6.38 14.64 1.85
C PRO A 129 6.09 15.23 0.46
N GLU A 130 6.96 16.10 -0.05
CA GLU A 130 6.84 16.74 -1.37
C GLU A 130 6.96 15.73 -2.51
N GLU A 131 7.90 14.78 -2.39
CA GLU A 131 8.06 13.71 -3.36
C GLU A 131 6.85 12.77 -3.38
N LEU A 132 6.33 12.41 -2.20
CA LEU A 132 5.18 11.51 -2.08
C LEU A 132 3.87 12.14 -2.58
N LEU A 133 3.70 13.46 -2.42
CA LEU A 133 2.48 14.16 -2.82
C LEU A 133 2.18 14.03 -4.32
N LYS A 134 3.21 13.82 -5.15
CA LYS A 134 3.06 13.57 -6.60
C LYS A 134 2.22 12.33 -6.92
N PHE A 135 2.12 11.39 -5.99
CA PHE A 135 1.41 10.12 -6.16
C PHE A 135 0.04 10.11 -5.50
N ILE A 136 -0.27 11.11 -4.66
CA ILE A 136 -1.47 11.13 -3.84
C ILE A 136 -2.53 11.98 -4.55
N PRO A 137 -3.73 11.45 -4.86
CA PRO A 137 -4.78 12.22 -5.51
C PRO A 137 -5.18 13.49 -4.76
N ILE A 138 -5.70 14.47 -5.51
CA ILE A 138 -6.28 15.67 -4.94
C ILE A 138 -7.44 15.31 -4.01
N LYS A 139 -7.48 15.97 -2.85
CA LYS A 139 -8.58 15.90 -1.89
C LYS A 139 -9.17 17.29 -1.66
N ASP A 140 -10.49 17.35 -1.49
CA ASP A 140 -11.22 18.62 -1.27
C ASP A 140 -11.09 19.16 0.17
N SER A 141 -10.65 18.33 1.11
CA SER A 141 -10.42 18.72 2.49
C SER A 141 -8.94 18.67 2.86
N PRO A 142 -8.47 19.58 3.73
CA PRO A 142 -7.08 19.59 4.17
C PRO A 142 -6.76 18.35 5.00
N TYR A 143 -5.50 17.94 4.98
CA TYR A 143 -4.96 16.90 5.85
C TYR A 143 -3.47 17.12 6.06
N THR A 144 -2.88 16.44 7.04
CA THR A 144 -1.42 16.50 7.26
C THR A 144 -0.80 15.20 6.79
N LEU A 145 0.15 15.30 5.84
CA LEU A 145 0.99 14.20 5.40
C LEU A 145 2.17 14.07 6.37
N VAL A 146 2.26 12.91 7.01
CA VAL A 146 3.28 12.55 7.99
C VAL A 146 4.13 11.43 7.40
N VAL A 147 5.42 11.66 7.24
CA VAL A 147 6.36 10.62 6.79
C VAL A 147 7.15 10.11 7.98
N VAL A 148 7.04 8.81 8.23
CA VAL A 148 7.90 8.06 9.16
C VAL A 148 9.09 7.56 8.36
N GLN A 149 10.26 8.12 8.63
CA GLN A 149 11.47 7.82 7.87
C GLN A 149 11.88 6.35 8.06
N GLY A 150 11.93 5.62 6.94
CA GLY A 150 12.25 4.20 6.99
C GLY A 150 12.09 3.48 5.67
N ASP A 151 12.72 2.31 5.61
CA ASP A 151 12.40 1.29 4.62
C ASP A 151 11.01 0.73 4.80
N ARG A 152 10.40 0.35 3.67
CA ARG A 152 9.23 -0.51 3.68
C ARG A 152 9.63 -1.87 4.24
N SER A 153 8.94 -2.29 5.29
CA SER A 153 9.14 -3.61 5.89
C SER A 153 8.45 -4.65 5.03
N ILE A 154 9.19 -5.53 4.37
CA ILE A 154 8.65 -6.58 3.50
C ILE A 154 9.13 -7.93 4.02
N GLY A 155 8.19 -8.74 4.49
CA GLY A 155 8.41 -10.16 4.74
C GLY A 155 8.01 -11.03 3.55
N ASP A 156 8.35 -12.30 3.62
CA ASP A 156 7.80 -13.33 2.72
C ASP A 156 6.61 -14.04 3.39
N PHE A 157 6.17 -15.17 2.82
CA PHE A 157 5.05 -15.94 3.36
C PHE A 157 5.33 -16.52 4.76
N TRP A 158 6.60 -16.69 5.15
CA TRP A 158 7.01 -17.43 6.35
C TRP A 158 7.72 -16.56 7.39
N THR A 159 8.26 -15.43 6.98
CA THR A 159 9.16 -14.60 7.78
C THR A 159 8.57 -13.20 7.94
N PHE A 160 8.46 -12.78 9.20
CA PHE A 160 8.22 -11.40 9.54
C PHE A 160 9.56 -10.76 9.93
N PRO A 161 10.04 -9.75 9.19
CA PRO A 161 11.25 -9.04 9.58
C PRO A 161 10.94 -8.14 10.79
N ASP A 162 11.59 -8.40 11.92
CA ASP A 162 11.55 -7.53 13.10
C ASP A 162 12.54 -6.37 12.94
N ASP A 163 12.28 -5.51 11.94
CA ASP A 163 13.16 -4.43 11.50
C ASP A 163 12.95 -3.09 12.23
N GLY A 164 12.11 -3.08 13.28
CA GLY A 164 11.80 -1.88 14.04
C GLY A 164 10.67 -1.01 13.47
N THR A 165 10.02 -1.41 12.37
CA THR A 165 8.93 -0.60 11.78
C THR A 165 7.74 -0.46 12.71
N LEU A 166 7.40 -1.50 13.49
CA LEU A 166 6.33 -1.46 14.47
C LEU A 166 6.55 -0.32 15.48
N GLU A 167 7.73 -0.29 16.10
CA GLU A 167 8.12 0.69 17.11
C GLU A 167 8.16 2.10 16.52
N ARG A 168 8.72 2.25 15.32
CA ARG A 168 8.81 3.55 14.65
C ARG A 168 7.44 4.14 14.39
N VAL A 169 6.49 3.33 13.91
CA VAL A 169 5.13 3.79 13.64
C VAL A 169 4.38 4.11 14.95
N LEU A 170 4.51 3.28 16.00
CA LEU A 170 3.90 3.59 17.30
C LEU A 170 4.44 4.88 17.91
N GLY A 171 5.77 5.08 17.86
CA GLY A 171 6.42 6.32 18.29
C GLY A 171 5.97 7.54 17.48
N ALA A 172 5.81 7.38 16.17
CA ALA A 172 5.29 8.44 15.30
C ALA A 172 3.85 8.82 15.64
N ILE A 173 2.95 7.84 15.82
CA ILE A 173 1.55 8.08 16.22
C ILE A 173 1.52 8.83 17.56
N ALA A 174 2.33 8.41 18.54
CA ALA A 174 2.39 9.08 19.84
C ALA A 174 2.87 10.53 19.75
N ARG A 175 3.74 10.85 18.77
CA ARG A 175 4.19 12.23 18.52
C ARG A 175 3.12 13.08 17.86
N VAL A 176 2.48 12.56 16.80
CA VAL A 176 1.58 13.37 15.96
C VAL A 176 0.15 13.39 16.45
N VAL A 177 -0.27 12.40 17.25
CA VAL A 177 -1.63 12.29 17.78
C VAL A 177 -1.62 11.84 19.26
N PRO A 178 -1.00 12.61 20.17
CA PRO A 178 -0.93 12.24 21.58
C PRO A 178 -2.30 12.08 22.24
N ASN A 179 -3.34 12.71 21.68
CA ASN A 179 -4.72 12.55 22.13
C ASN A 179 -5.34 11.21 21.72
N VAL A 180 -4.82 10.51 20.70
CA VAL A 180 -5.28 9.18 20.29
C VAL A 180 -4.49 8.09 21.01
N LEU A 181 -3.15 8.21 20.98
CA LEU A 181 -2.25 7.25 21.60
C LEU A 181 -1.13 8.00 22.30
N GLY A 182 -1.03 7.93 23.62
CA GLY A 182 0.05 8.58 24.35
C GLY A 182 1.35 7.79 24.32
N LEU A 183 2.46 8.49 24.54
CA LEU A 183 3.78 7.87 24.61
C LEU A 183 3.90 6.90 25.80
N ASP A 184 3.20 7.17 26.90
CA ASP A 184 3.23 6.32 28.08
C ASP A 184 2.57 4.95 27.81
N GLY A 185 1.43 4.92 27.12
CA GLY A 185 0.80 3.68 26.65
C GLY A 185 1.70 2.89 25.73
N VAL A 186 2.34 3.56 24.77
CA VAL A 186 3.32 2.94 23.85
C VAL A 186 4.48 2.33 24.63
N ARG A 187 5.07 3.05 25.59
CA ARG A 187 6.16 2.55 26.41
C ARG A 187 5.74 1.33 27.22
N LYS A 188 4.61 1.38 27.92
CA LYS A 188 4.10 0.24 28.70
C LYS A 188 3.89 -0.99 27.82
N TYR A 189 3.33 -0.82 26.63
CA TYR A 189 3.12 -1.92 25.69
C TYR A 189 4.45 -2.51 25.22
N LEU A 190 5.36 -1.68 24.72
CA LEU A 190 6.66 -2.16 24.23
C LEU A 190 7.52 -2.78 25.33
N SER A 191 7.44 -2.27 26.56
CA SER A 191 8.09 -2.86 27.73
C SER A 191 7.52 -4.24 28.12
N SER A 192 6.33 -4.60 27.65
CA SER A 192 5.73 -5.93 27.89
C SER A 192 6.13 -6.98 26.85
N LEU A 193 6.81 -6.57 25.78
CA LEU A 193 7.29 -7.46 24.72
C LEU A 193 8.72 -7.95 25.00
N ASP A 194 9.24 -8.80 24.11
CA ASP A 194 10.65 -9.18 24.14
C ASP A 194 11.55 -7.97 23.82
N LYS A 195 12.77 -7.99 24.35
CA LYS A 195 13.78 -6.92 24.16
C LYS A 195 13.21 -5.51 24.48
N PRO A 196 12.64 -5.31 25.67
CA PRO A 196 11.85 -4.11 25.99
C PRO A 196 12.63 -2.80 25.80
N ASP A 197 13.90 -2.76 26.23
CA ASP A 197 14.74 -1.56 26.12
C ASP A 197 15.01 -1.19 24.65
N GLU A 198 15.31 -2.18 23.81
CA GLU A 198 15.54 -1.98 22.37
C GLU A 198 14.28 -1.45 21.68
N ARG A 199 13.12 -2.06 21.97
CA ARG A 199 11.86 -1.67 21.36
C ARG A 199 11.43 -0.26 21.78
N VAL A 200 11.52 0.05 23.08
CA VAL A 200 11.21 1.40 23.59
C VAL A 200 12.15 2.44 22.99
N ASN A 201 13.45 2.16 22.89
CA ASN A 201 14.41 3.10 22.31
C ASN A 201 14.11 3.41 20.84
N ARG A 202 13.75 2.40 20.03
CA ARG A 202 13.34 2.60 18.63
C ARG A 202 12.10 3.49 18.49
N ALA A 203 11.11 3.31 19.37
CA ALA A 203 9.91 4.14 19.38
C ALA A 203 10.23 5.59 19.80
N LEU A 204 11.11 5.77 20.80
CA LEU A 204 11.55 7.09 21.25
C LEU A 204 12.35 7.84 20.18
N GLU A 205 13.25 7.15 19.48
CA GLU A 205 13.98 7.72 18.35
C GLU A 205 13.01 8.23 17.29
N ALA A 206 12.01 7.41 16.90
CA ALA A 206 11.01 7.84 15.93
C ALA A 206 10.17 9.02 16.41
N TYR A 207 9.73 8.99 17.66
CA TYR A 207 9.01 10.09 18.30
C TYR A 207 9.81 11.41 18.22
N GLN A 208 11.13 11.35 18.41
CA GLN A 208 11.98 12.54 18.45
C GLN A 208 12.41 13.05 17.07
N SER A 209 12.88 12.17 16.17
CA SER A 209 13.66 12.61 15.00
C SER A 209 13.19 12.06 13.64
N LEU A 210 12.40 10.99 13.59
CA LEU A 210 12.09 10.30 12.32
C LEU A 210 10.77 10.72 11.67
N VAL A 211 10.10 11.74 12.20
CA VAL A 211 8.82 12.22 11.67
C VAL A 211 9.01 13.54 10.93
N LYS A 212 8.67 13.54 9.63
CA LYS A 212 8.53 14.76 8.81
C LYS A 212 7.05 15.01 8.54
N MET A 213 6.63 16.27 8.55
CA MET A 213 5.22 16.64 8.35
C MET A 213 5.10 17.73 7.31
N ARG A 214 4.03 17.66 6.51
CA ARG A 214 3.61 18.69 5.57
C ARG A 214 2.09 18.81 5.62
N GLU A 215 1.60 20.02 5.82
CA GLU A 215 0.19 20.31 5.63
C GLU A 215 -0.14 20.25 4.13
N VAL A 216 -1.20 19.54 3.77
CA VAL A 216 -1.70 19.44 2.40
C VAL A 216 -3.00 20.23 2.31
N ARG A 217 -3.01 21.24 1.44
CA ARG A 217 -4.17 22.11 1.22
C ARG A 217 -5.14 21.47 0.23
N PRO A 218 -6.43 21.81 0.28
CA PRO A 218 -7.38 21.43 -0.76
C PRO A 218 -6.86 21.80 -2.15
N GLY A 219 -6.98 20.88 -3.10
CA GLY A 219 -6.52 21.07 -4.48
C GLY A 219 -5.06 20.69 -4.75
N GLU A 220 -4.26 20.36 -3.73
CA GLU A 220 -2.90 19.84 -3.92
C GLU A 220 -2.90 18.31 -4.14
N GLY A 221 -2.05 17.81 -5.03
CA GLY A 221 -1.87 16.38 -5.31
C GLY A 221 -1.96 16.02 -6.79
N LEU A 222 -2.01 14.73 -7.07
CA LEU A 222 -2.19 14.15 -8.39
C LEU A 222 -3.61 14.41 -8.91
N PRO A 223 -3.81 14.96 -10.13
CA PRO A 223 -5.13 15.11 -10.73
C PRO A 223 -5.72 13.75 -11.12
N TYR A 224 -6.31 13.07 -10.14
CA TYR A 224 -7.07 11.84 -10.28
C TYR A 224 -8.36 11.96 -9.48
N LYS A 225 -9.48 11.61 -10.11
CA LYS A 225 -10.78 11.55 -9.45
C LYS A 225 -11.16 10.09 -9.27
N TYR A 226 -11.35 9.68 -8.03
CA TYR A 226 -11.90 8.36 -7.74
C TYR A 226 -13.36 8.30 -8.17
N GLU A 227 -13.69 7.28 -8.95
CA GLU A 227 -15.06 6.94 -9.33
C GLU A 227 -15.40 5.61 -8.66
N GLN A 228 -16.37 5.66 -7.75
CA GLN A 228 -16.85 4.47 -7.07
C GLN A 228 -17.48 3.52 -8.10
N PRO A 229 -17.06 2.24 -8.16
CA PRO A 229 -17.70 1.28 -9.04
C PRO A 229 -19.19 1.13 -8.70
N HIS A 230 -20.02 1.04 -9.73
CA HIS A 230 -21.42 0.68 -9.56
C HIS A 230 -21.53 -0.81 -9.27
N LEU A 231 -21.86 -1.16 -8.02
CA LEU A 231 -22.12 -2.54 -7.63
C LEU A 231 -23.53 -2.95 -8.10
N PRO A 232 -23.69 -4.10 -8.78
CA PRO A 232 -25.00 -4.56 -9.22
C PRO A 232 -25.90 -4.82 -8.00
N GLY A 233 -27.14 -4.33 -8.05
CA GLY A 233 -28.15 -4.70 -7.07
C GLY A 233 -28.61 -6.13 -7.27
N TRP A 234 -29.34 -6.69 -6.29
CA TRP A 234 -29.84 -8.08 -6.38
C TRP A 234 -30.72 -8.36 -7.61
N LYS A 235 -31.32 -7.32 -8.21
CA LYS A 235 -32.10 -7.41 -9.45
C LYS A 235 -31.24 -7.41 -10.73
N ASP A 236 -30.03 -6.87 -10.65
CA ASP A 236 -29.09 -6.79 -11.77
C ASP A 236 -28.23 -8.06 -11.87
N MET A 237 -28.11 -8.80 -10.76
CA MET A 237 -27.38 -10.06 -10.73
C MET A 237 -28.08 -11.14 -11.57
N MET A 238 -27.31 -11.84 -12.41
CA MET A 238 -27.85 -12.95 -13.19
C MET A 238 -28.23 -14.12 -12.29
N ILE A 239 -29.16 -14.95 -12.75
CA ILE A 239 -29.62 -16.14 -12.04
C ILE A 239 -28.41 -17.01 -11.62
N GLY A 240 -28.36 -17.37 -10.34
CA GLY A 240 -27.28 -18.19 -9.78
C GLY A 240 -25.93 -17.48 -9.66
N GLY A 241 -25.87 -16.14 -9.80
CA GLY A 241 -24.62 -15.40 -9.76
C GLY A 241 -23.74 -15.64 -11.00
N ALA A 242 -24.34 -16.09 -12.11
CA ALA A 242 -23.63 -16.29 -13.36
C ALA A 242 -23.03 -14.97 -13.86
N ILE A 243 -21.83 -15.04 -14.43
CA ILE A 243 -21.18 -13.90 -15.10
C ILE A 243 -20.76 -14.32 -16.50
N PRO A 244 -20.90 -13.46 -17.53
CA PRO A 244 -20.41 -13.77 -18.86
C PRO A 244 -18.88 -13.92 -18.83
N GLY A 245 -18.39 -15.00 -19.42
CA GLY A 245 -16.95 -15.20 -19.59
C GLY A 245 -16.33 -14.13 -20.50
N LEU A 246 -15.08 -13.79 -20.25
CA LEU A 246 -14.29 -12.93 -21.14
C LEU A 246 -14.05 -13.64 -22.48
N ARG A 247 -14.00 -12.88 -23.58
CA ARG A 247 -13.59 -13.42 -24.89
C ARG A 247 -12.08 -13.68 -24.89
N PRO A 248 -11.57 -14.53 -25.80
CA PRO A 248 -10.12 -14.68 -25.98
C PRO A 248 -9.42 -13.33 -26.15
N ASN A 249 -8.23 -13.19 -25.57
CA ASN A 249 -7.41 -11.97 -25.59
C ASN A 249 -8.06 -10.74 -24.93
N GLN A 250 -8.99 -10.95 -24.00
CA GLN A 250 -9.51 -9.88 -23.13
C GLN A 250 -9.00 -10.05 -21.70
N ARG A 251 -8.79 -8.92 -21.02
CA ARG A 251 -8.50 -8.87 -19.59
C ARG A 251 -9.75 -8.50 -18.81
N ASN A 252 -9.79 -8.87 -17.54
CA ASN A 252 -10.87 -8.46 -16.67
C ASN A 252 -10.85 -6.92 -16.51
N PRO A 253 -11.86 -6.18 -16.98
CA PRO A 253 -11.86 -4.72 -16.84
C PRO A 253 -12.19 -4.27 -15.41
N TYR A 254 -12.74 -5.18 -14.58
CA TYR A 254 -13.25 -4.88 -13.25
C TYR A 254 -12.18 -4.99 -12.16
N PHE A 255 -11.16 -5.82 -12.39
CA PHE A 255 -10.06 -6.00 -11.46
C PHE A 255 -8.77 -6.07 -12.25
N THR A 256 -7.93 -5.04 -12.13
CA THR A 256 -6.66 -5.00 -12.86
C THR A 256 -5.54 -5.61 -12.03
N GLY A 257 -5.52 -5.40 -10.71
CA GLY A 257 -4.54 -5.98 -9.80
C GLY A 257 -3.16 -5.31 -9.85
N GLY A 258 -2.99 -4.30 -10.71
CA GLY A 258 -1.71 -3.62 -10.90
C GLY A 258 -1.24 -2.83 -9.69
N THR A 259 -2.13 -2.47 -8.76
CA THR A 259 -1.74 -1.77 -7.54
C THR A 259 -0.91 -2.64 -6.59
N ALA A 260 -0.83 -3.96 -6.81
CA ALA A 260 -0.06 -4.89 -5.98
C ALA A 260 1.48 -4.73 -6.05
N LYS A 261 1.98 -3.97 -7.03
CA LYS A 261 3.42 -3.84 -7.31
C LYS A 261 4.21 -3.12 -6.22
N HIS A 262 5.30 -3.76 -5.80
CA HIS A 262 6.47 -3.12 -5.17
C HIS A 262 7.46 -2.58 -6.20
N TYR A 263 7.64 -3.39 -7.23
CA TYR A 263 8.57 -3.21 -8.33
C TYR A 263 7.84 -3.54 -9.62
N ARG A 264 8.26 -2.96 -10.74
CA ARG A 264 7.75 -3.31 -12.07
C ARG A 264 8.87 -3.78 -13.00
N PRO A 265 8.57 -4.65 -13.97
CA PRO A 265 9.51 -4.96 -15.04
C PRO A 265 9.63 -3.78 -16.00
N VAL A 266 10.85 -3.48 -16.42
CA VAL A 266 11.16 -2.56 -17.52
C VAL A 266 12.00 -3.31 -18.55
N ILE A 267 11.66 -3.16 -19.84
CA ILE A 267 12.22 -4.02 -20.90
C ILE A 267 13.20 -3.26 -21.80
N ASN A 268 14.41 -3.78 -21.96
CA ASN A 268 15.30 -3.38 -23.04
C ASN A 268 14.94 -4.12 -24.33
N PHE A 269 14.05 -3.54 -25.14
CA PHE A 269 13.63 -4.12 -26.41
C PHE A 269 14.77 -4.29 -27.42
N ASP A 270 15.87 -3.52 -27.31
CA ASP A 270 17.04 -3.68 -28.19
C ASP A 270 17.83 -4.99 -27.89
N LYS A 271 17.77 -5.50 -26.66
CA LYS A 271 18.40 -6.77 -26.27
C LYS A 271 17.49 -7.98 -26.41
N CYS A 272 16.19 -7.77 -26.57
CA CYS A 272 15.21 -8.85 -26.58
C CYS A 272 15.36 -9.74 -27.83
N ILE A 273 15.60 -11.03 -27.61
CA ILE A 273 15.74 -12.06 -28.66
C ILE A 273 14.40 -12.74 -29.03
N LYS A 274 13.27 -12.23 -28.51
CA LYS A 274 11.91 -12.70 -28.82
C LYS A 274 11.66 -14.20 -28.52
N CYS A 275 12.28 -14.73 -27.46
CA CYS A 275 12.19 -16.14 -27.08
C CYS A 275 10.90 -16.56 -26.34
N SER A 276 9.93 -15.64 -26.14
CA SER A 276 8.65 -15.83 -25.45
C SER A 276 8.65 -16.34 -24.01
N LEU A 277 9.81 -16.60 -23.37
CA LEU A 277 9.87 -17.10 -22.00
C LEU A 277 9.18 -16.17 -20.99
N CYS A 278 9.36 -14.85 -21.10
CA CYS A 278 8.68 -13.91 -20.21
C CYS A 278 7.15 -13.95 -20.36
N TRP A 279 6.65 -14.28 -21.55
CA TRP A 279 5.23 -14.39 -21.84
C TRP A 279 4.65 -15.71 -21.32
N GLU A 280 5.33 -16.83 -21.59
CA GLU A 280 4.91 -18.19 -21.18
C GLU A 280 4.88 -18.35 -19.66
N TYR A 281 5.90 -17.84 -18.97
CA TYR A 281 6.04 -17.98 -17.51
C TYR A 281 5.29 -16.91 -16.71
N CYS A 282 4.61 -15.96 -17.35
CA CYS A 282 3.88 -14.92 -16.63
C CYS A 282 2.59 -15.51 -16.02
N PRO A 283 2.47 -15.59 -14.68
CA PRO A 283 1.29 -16.19 -14.05
C PRO A 283 0.01 -15.38 -14.26
N ASP A 284 0.15 -14.10 -14.61
CA ASP A 284 -0.96 -13.15 -14.81
C ASP A 284 -1.21 -12.83 -16.29
N SER A 285 -0.48 -13.47 -17.22
CA SER A 285 -0.62 -13.27 -18.67
C SER A 285 -0.63 -11.79 -19.10
N VAL A 286 0.26 -10.99 -18.51
CA VAL A 286 0.26 -9.53 -18.72
C VAL A 286 0.95 -9.08 -19.99
N PHE A 287 1.66 -9.97 -20.68
CA PHE A 287 2.40 -9.62 -21.89
C PHE A 287 1.50 -9.70 -23.14
N ASP A 288 1.39 -8.59 -23.85
CA ASP A 288 0.78 -8.51 -25.17
C ASP A 288 1.83 -8.78 -26.25
N VAL A 289 1.50 -9.69 -27.18
CA VAL A 289 2.35 -9.97 -28.35
C VAL A 289 2.17 -8.84 -29.36
N THR A 290 3.24 -8.10 -29.60
CA THR A 290 3.27 -6.99 -30.57
C THR A 290 3.36 -7.50 -32.00
N SER A 291 3.01 -6.65 -32.98
CA SER A 291 2.98 -7.04 -34.40
C SER A 291 4.33 -7.46 -34.98
N ASP A 292 5.43 -7.02 -34.37
CA ASP A 292 6.81 -7.39 -34.76
C ASP A 292 7.43 -8.42 -33.82
N GLY A 293 6.64 -9.08 -32.96
CA GLY A 293 7.05 -10.24 -32.16
C GLY A 293 7.76 -9.93 -30.84
N TYR A 294 7.73 -8.69 -30.35
CA TYR A 294 8.09 -8.36 -28.97
C TYR A 294 6.92 -8.58 -28.01
N PHE A 295 7.22 -8.58 -26.71
CA PHE A 295 6.26 -8.81 -25.63
C PHE A 295 6.16 -7.55 -24.76
N ASN A 296 5.02 -6.85 -24.83
CA ASN A 296 4.79 -5.61 -24.11
C ASN A 296 3.98 -5.86 -22.82
N PRO A 297 4.46 -5.53 -21.63
CA PRO A 297 3.73 -5.78 -20.39
C PRO A 297 2.62 -4.76 -20.22
N ALA A 298 1.38 -5.23 -20.08
CA ALA A 298 0.26 -4.44 -19.61
C ALA A 298 0.43 -4.14 -18.11
N LEU A 299 1.17 -3.07 -17.80
CA LEU A 299 1.53 -2.69 -16.43
C LEU A 299 0.32 -2.43 -15.51
N ALA A 300 -0.83 -2.11 -16.08
CA ALA A 300 -2.10 -2.05 -15.34
C ALA A 300 -2.49 -3.37 -14.67
N TYR A 301 -2.02 -4.49 -15.21
CA TYR A 301 -2.31 -5.84 -14.73
C TYR A 301 -1.10 -6.54 -14.10
N CYS A 302 0.10 -6.01 -14.31
CA CYS A 302 1.31 -6.55 -13.72
C CYS A 302 1.30 -6.37 -12.20
N LYS A 303 1.49 -7.47 -11.46
CA LYS A 303 1.64 -7.49 -10.00
C LYS A 303 3.08 -7.38 -9.51
N GLY A 304 4.06 -7.39 -10.43
CA GLY A 304 5.45 -7.13 -10.09
C GLY A 304 6.22 -8.32 -9.50
N CYS A 305 5.80 -9.55 -9.79
CA CYS A 305 6.38 -10.77 -9.20
C CYS A 305 7.84 -11.06 -9.62
N GLY A 306 8.37 -10.42 -10.66
CA GLY A 306 9.76 -10.56 -11.09
C GLY A 306 10.11 -11.82 -11.89
N ILE A 307 9.20 -12.81 -11.99
CA ILE A 307 9.42 -14.08 -12.72
C ILE A 307 9.92 -13.83 -14.15
N CYS A 308 9.35 -12.86 -14.87
CA CYS A 308 9.75 -12.53 -16.24
C CYS A 308 11.23 -12.12 -16.36
N ALA A 309 11.76 -11.39 -15.37
CA ALA A 309 13.15 -11.00 -15.31
C ALA A 309 14.08 -12.16 -14.90
N GLU A 310 13.59 -13.04 -14.02
CA GLU A 310 14.29 -14.26 -13.62
C GLU A 310 14.47 -15.25 -14.77
N VAL A 311 13.42 -15.53 -15.55
CA VAL A 311 13.47 -16.50 -16.65
C VAL A 311 14.12 -15.95 -17.93
N CYS A 312 14.41 -14.65 -17.99
CA CYS A 312 14.97 -14.04 -19.19
C CYS A 312 16.41 -14.54 -19.43
N PRO A 313 16.69 -15.19 -20.58
CA PRO A 313 18.01 -15.78 -20.82
C PRO A 313 19.07 -14.72 -21.13
N VAL A 314 18.66 -13.51 -21.54
CA VAL A 314 19.57 -12.43 -21.93
C VAL A 314 19.74 -11.44 -20.76
N PRO A 315 20.97 -11.28 -20.23
CA PRO A 315 21.31 -10.30 -19.20
C PRO A 315 20.71 -8.91 -19.38
N ASP A 316 20.11 -8.39 -18.31
CA ASP A 316 19.63 -7.01 -18.20
C ASP A 316 18.65 -6.61 -19.32
N THR A 317 17.92 -7.60 -19.86
CA THR A 317 16.86 -7.37 -20.85
C THR A 317 15.56 -7.01 -20.17
N ILE A 318 15.27 -7.60 -19.02
CA ILE A 318 14.16 -7.20 -18.16
C ILE A 318 14.75 -6.93 -16.79
N ILE A 319 14.59 -5.70 -16.31
CA ILE A 319 15.03 -5.27 -14.98
C ILE A 319 13.82 -4.95 -14.12
N MET A 320 13.90 -5.19 -12.81
CA MET A 320 12.84 -4.81 -11.88
C MET A 320 13.22 -3.49 -11.20
N VAL A 321 12.35 -2.49 -11.25
CA VAL A 321 12.63 -1.15 -10.72
C VAL A 321 11.54 -0.77 -9.72
N ASP A 322 11.91 -0.06 -8.64
CA ASP A 322 10.95 0.40 -7.62
C ASP A 322 9.81 1.17 -8.28
N GLU A 323 8.59 0.79 -7.95
CA GLU A 323 7.37 1.33 -8.51
C GLU A 323 7.24 2.85 -8.27
N MET A 324 7.89 3.37 -7.23
CA MET A 324 7.96 4.80 -6.92
C MET A 324 8.92 5.62 -7.82
N GLU A 325 9.69 4.97 -8.69
CA GLU A 325 10.50 5.67 -9.71
C GLU A 325 9.68 6.14 -10.91
N PHE A 326 8.40 5.79 -10.97
CA PHE A 326 7.49 6.09 -12.06
C PHE A 326 6.32 6.93 -11.55
N GLU A 327 6.19 8.17 -12.03
CA GLU A 327 5.12 9.11 -11.67
C GLU A 327 3.74 8.77 -12.30
N ASP A 328 3.64 7.64 -13.02
CA ASP A 328 2.38 7.07 -13.49
C ASP A 328 1.66 6.29 -12.37
N GLY A 329 0.44 5.76 -12.55
CA GLY A 329 -0.31 5.07 -11.49
C GLY A 329 -1.82 5.04 -11.71
N TYR A 330 -2.59 4.54 -10.73
CA TYR A 330 -4.07 4.50 -10.80
C TYR A 330 -4.63 3.86 -12.08
N GLY A 331 -4.04 2.74 -12.50
CA GLY A 331 -4.44 2.04 -13.74
C GLY A 331 -3.92 2.68 -15.03
N LYS A 332 -3.25 3.84 -14.96
CA LYS A 332 -2.64 4.53 -16.10
C LYS A 332 -1.13 4.35 -16.03
N PHE A 333 -0.59 3.56 -16.95
CA PHE A 333 0.83 3.25 -16.99
C PHE A 333 1.41 3.61 -18.36
N ILE A 334 2.71 3.88 -18.39
CA ILE A 334 3.44 4.07 -19.63
C ILE A 334 3.39 2.80 -20.50
N ASP A 335 3.17 2.98 -21.81
CA ASP A 335 3.35 1.92 -22.81
C ASP A 335 4.82 1.95 -23.27
N GLU A 336 5.64 1.10 -22.64
CA GLU A 336 7.09 1.05 -22.87
C GLU A 336 7.43 0.70 -24.32
N TYR A 337 6.70 -0.25 -24.92
CA TYR A 337 6.92 -0.63 -26.31
C TYR A 337 6.62 0.52 -27.26
N ARG A 338 5.51 1.23 -27.08
CA ARG A 338 5.21 2.43 -27.88
C ARG A 338 6.30 3.48 -27.72
N TYR A 339 6.73 3.78 -26.49
CA TYR A 339 7.79 4.76 -26.24
C TYR A 339 9.10 4.37 -26.96
N TRP A 340 9.50 3.10 -26.88
CA TRP A 340 10.66 2.58 -27.60
C TRP A 340 10.51 2.68 -29.13
N ARG A 341 9.34 2.36 -29.67
CA ARG A 341 9.07 2.42 -31.13
C ARG A 341 9.10 3.83 -31.68
N GLU A 342 8.61 4.81 -30.92
CA GLU A 342 8.54 6.21 -31.32
C GLU A 342 9.91 6.89 -31.23
N ASN A 343 10.70 6.60 -30.18
CA ASN A 343 12.03 7.17 -30.01
C ASN A 343 12.99 6.22 -29.28
N ARG A 344 13.70 5.39 -30.06
CA ARG A 344 14.65 4.40 -29.53
C ARG A 344 15.80 5.00 -28.72
N GLU A 345 16.33 6.15 -29.15
CA GLU A 345 17.47 6.77 -28.46
C GLU A 345 17.04 7.33 -27.09
N ALA A 346 15.91 8.03 -27.04
CA ALA A 346 15.36 8.54 -25.79
C ALA A 346 15.00 7.39 -24.84
N TYR A 347 14.37 6.34 -25.35
CA TYR A 347 14.06 5.14 -24.58
C TYR A 347 15.31 4.47 -24.00
N ARG A 348 16.38 4.33 -24.80
CA ARG A 348 17.63 3.74 -24.34
C ARG A 348 18.26 4.55 -23.20
N LYS A 349 18.34 5.88 -23.35
CA LYS A 349 18.85 6.77 -22.29
C LYS A 349 18.00 6.67 -21.02
N TRP A 350 16.68 6.62 -21.18
CA TRP A 350 15.76 6.43 -20.06
C TRP A 350 15.99 5.07 -19.37
N PHE A 351 16.04 3.97 -20.12
CA PHE A 351 16.32 2.63 -19.58
C PHE A 351 17.67 2.59 -18.85
N GLU A 352 18.73 3.14 -19.44
CA GLU A 352 20.07 3.21 -18.84
C GLU A 352 20.07 3.98 -17.51
N SER A 353 19.24 5.03 -17.40
CA SER A 353 19.08 5.79 -16.14
C SER A 353 18.45 4.98 -15.00
N LEU A 354 17.74 3.90 -15.33
CA LEU A 354 17.08 3.01 -14.37
C LEU A 354 17.98 1.84 -13.91
N LEU A 355 19.04 1.52 -14.67
CA LEU A 355 19.95 0.41 -14.33
C LEU A 355 20.54 0.49 -12.91
N PRO A 356 21.01 1.67 -12.42
CA PRO A 356 21.53 1.78 -11.05
C PRO A 356 20.45 1.59 -9.96
N LYS A 357 19.17 1.70 -10.34
CA LYS A 357 18.01 1.58 -9.45
C LYS A 357 17.34 0.21 -9.55
N ALA A 358 17.85 -0.67 -10.42
CA ALA A 358 17.32 -2.00 -10.62
C ALA A 358 17.56 -2.87 -9.39
N GLN A 359 16.52 -3.58 -8.96
CA GLN A 359 16.64 -4.63 -7.96
C GLN A 359 17.43 -5.81 -8.50
N ILE A 360 18.33 -6.34 -7.67
CA ILE A 360 19.05 -7.57 -7.97
C ILE A 360 18.11 -8.74 -7.68
N ILE A 361 17.49 -9.30 -8.71
CA ILE A 361 16.77 -10.56 -8.58
C ILE A 361 17.81 -11.68 -8.45
N SER A 362 17.73 -12.44 -7.36
CA SER A 362 18.76 -13.33 -6.81
C SER A 362 19.19 -14.53 -7.68
N VAL A 363 18.86 -14.58 -8.97
CA VAL A 363 19.10 -15.78 -9.80
C VAL A 363 20.42 -15.74 -10.55
N ARG A 364 21.26 -14.74 -10.31
CA ARG A 364 22.66 -14.78 -10.73
C ARG A 364 23.59 -14.73 -9.53
N LYS A 365 23.59 -15.82 -8.76
CA LYS A 365 24.88 -16.35 -8.29
C LYS A 365 25.70 -16.61 -9.56
N ARG A 366 26.55 -15.64 -9.93
CA ARG A 366 27.60 -15.84 -10.93
C ARG A 366 28.58 -16.88 -10.43
#